data_AF-A0A8I1QEV8-F1
#
_entry.id   AF-A0A8I1QEV8-F1
#
_cell.length_a   1.000
_cell.length_b   1.000
_cell.length_c   1.000
_cell.angle_alpha   90.00
_cell.angle_beta   90.00
_cell.angle_gamma   90.00
#
_symmetry.space_group_name_H-M   'P 1'
#
loop_
_entity.id
_entity.type
_entity.pdbx_description
1 polymer ?
#
loop_
_entity_poly.entity_id
_entity_poly.type
_entity_poly.pdbx_seq_one_letter_code
_entity_poly.pdbx_strand_id
1 'polypeptide(L)'
;MGFVTELDLKFFPDEAFESIHGLSSPERIAVSVRNCLRLLMMGYTVEWHELVIPEVFRAVFVERNPHFLKWMRQEFQHGFNYLLKQLQFIAPLEKNHLAQIDLYMSNCLSYFPFADPSPYESITIPQFIDQTWQGIEYKIKPIELTNGAHHETDRVFAYGLEPLFFTKAKSHLIFMGTTYPAGQGFLTQIQNNFKGFESVGKDLYRTGRNKIHTWLEQQSDAVHVCGTSLGGALSLLLAIDQGNFNLARIDALNPPGLHDAKNKSQFDHWDSLSRKPQVVVQIQGDDPVSTFGIWKSDWTLLRVIPPPEKKGPNGFWDHALNYAGIKGTEITELNPLTENEARKKRNFWLFSMGRLFIYAILKFYASLIRPAYLAMIKYAQELMLLMLGVAVFLLSGFSLVVAAITFLAIIGSLLNKTPTTLVRIGDPSLPRNESLDLYSQDKEQDFCFTNQEINSYFRVMRCLVKNKEFVPHNDSFLWHTQLRKKDYLQQGSTMEKAEQKIKVRLNKAKAFMIYKVLALQTKSTPSALRLAVEDIYQEYKAGKNL
;
A
#
# COMPACT_ATOMS: atom_id res chain seq x y z
N MET A 1 0.61 -9.85 29.98
CA MET A 1 0.09 -8.80 30.88
C MET A 1 -0.95 -8.01 30.09
N GLY A 2 -2.20 -7.97 30.53
CA GLY A 2 -3.27 -7.22 29.85
C GLY A 2 -3.49 -5.82 30.44
N PHE A 3 -4.20 -4.97 29.71
CA PHE A 3 -4.62 -3.65 30.19
C PHE A 3 -5.97 -3.26 29.56
N VAL A 4 -6.66 -2.31 30.17
CA VAL A 4 -7.87 -1.69 29.62
C VAL A 4 -7.47 -0.34 29.02
N THR A 5 -7.95 -0.04 27.82
CA THR A 5 -7.67 1.24 27.16
C THR A 5 -8.34 2.39 27.91
N GLU A 6 -7.59 3.46 28.14
CA GLU A 6 -8.10 4.65 28.86
C GLU A 6 -8.35 5.83 27.92
N LEU A 7 -7.66 5.85 26.77
CA LEU A 7 -7.80 6.89 25.76
C LEU A 7 -8.99 6.57 24.85
N ASP A 8 -9.70 7.62 24.46
CA ASP A 8 -10.73 7.59 23.42
C ASP A 8 -10.19 8.33 22.18
N LEU A 9 -9.39 7.61 21.39
CA LEU A 9 -8.72 8.14 20.21
C LEU A 9 -9.68 8.12 19.02
N LYS A 10 -10.03 9.31 18.52
CA LYS A 10 -11.00 9.45 17.44
C LYS A 10 -10.33 9.79 16.12
N PHE A 11 -10.74 9.14 15.04
CA PHE A 11 -10.25 9.48 13.69
C PHE A 11 -10.95 10.73 13.14
N PHE A 12 -12.19 10.99 13.56
CA PHE A 12 -12.95 12.20 13.22
C PHE A 12 -13.54 12.84 14.47
N PRO A 13 -13.91 14.14 14.45
CA PRO A 13 -14.50 14.81 15.60
C PRO A 13 -15.79 14.16 16.10
N ASP A 14 -16.67 13.79 15.17
CA ASP A 14 -17.97 13.20 15.46
C ASP A 14 -18.00 11.71 15.09
N GLU A 15 -18.56 10.90 15.99
CA GLU A 15 -18.75 9.46 15.77
C GLU A 15 -19.98 9.16 14.91
N ALA A 16 -20.99 10.02 14.99
CA ALA A 16 -22.22 9.88 14.23
C ALA A 16 -21.97 10.01 12.72
N PHE A 17 -22.76 9.27 11.94
CA PHE A 17 -22.72 9.38 10.49
C PHE A 17 -23.28 10.72 10.03
N GLU A 18 -22.61 11.30 9.03
CA GLU A 18 -23.12 12.46 8.30
C GLU A 18 -24.22 12.00 7.35
N SER A 19 -25.34 12.74 7.30
CA SER A 19 -26.44 12.40 6.41
C SER A 19 -26.06 12.56 4.93
N ILE A 20 -26.45 11.58 4.11
CA ILE A 20 -26.24 11.57 2.66
C ILE A 20 -27.43 12.15 1.87
N HIS A 21 -28.55 12.46 2.54
CA HIS A 21 -29.78 12.90 1.89
C HIS A 21 -29.66 14.32 1.34
N GLY A 22 -30.15 14.54 0.12
CA GLY A 22 -30.13 15.85 -0.54
C GLY A 22 -28.77 16.29 -1.10
N LEU A 23 -27.71 15.49 -0.93
CA LEU A 23 -26.37 15.80 -1.45
C LEU A 23 -26.22 15.48 -2.94
N SER A 24 -25.39 16.28 -3.62
CA SER A 24 -24.93 15.96 -4.97
C SER A 24 -24.05 14.70 -4.98
N SER A 25 -23.82 14.09 -6.14
CA SER A 25 -23.02 12.86 -6.24
C SER A 25 -21.59 13.00 -5.67
N PRO A 26 -20.82 14.06 -5.98
CA PRO A 26 -19.49 14.24 -5.39
C PRO A 26 -19.50 14.42 -3.87
N GLU A 27 -20.43 15.20 -3.33
CA GLU A 27 -20.57 15.42 -1.88
C GLU A 27 -20.97 14.13 -1.16
N ARG A 28 -21.89 13.37 -1.75
CA ARG A 28 -22.32 12.07 -1.24
C ARG A 28 -21.17 11.07 -1.16
N ILE A 29 -20.30 11.04 -2.18
CA ILE A 29 -19.10 10.20 -2.17
C ILE A 29 -18.17 10.60 -1.00
N ALA A 30 -17.90 11.90 -0.83
CA ALA A 30 -17.05 12.38 0.25
C ALA A 30 -17.61 12.01 1.64
N VAL A 31 -18.91 12.23 1.86
CA VAL A 31 -19.60 11.85 3.10
C VAL A 31 -19.57 10.33 3.33
N SER A 32 -19.81 9.53 2.29
CA SER A 32 -19.79 8.05 2.39
C SER A 32 -18.40 7.53 2.74
N VAL A 33 -17.34 8.13 2.19
CA VAL A 33 -15.96 7.83 2.56
C VAL A 33 -15.71 8.14 4.02
N ARG A 34 -16.12 9.32 4.52
CA ARG A 34 -15.98 9.67 5.95
C ARG A 34 -16.73 8.71 6.85
N ASN A 35 -17.98 8.40 6.55
CA ASN A 35 -18.77 7.44 7.33
C ASN A 35 -18.16 6.01 7.31
N CYS A 36 -17.60 5.58 6.17
CA CYS A 36 -16.88 4.31 6.08
C CYS A 36 -15.65 4.30 6.99
N LEU A 37 -14.85 5.37 6.97
CA LEU A 37 -13.68 5.50 7.85
C LEU A 37 -14.07 5.66 9.33
N ARG A 38 -15.20 6.32 9.65
CA ARG A 38 -15.76 6.34 11.02
C ARG A 38 -16.04 4.92 11.51
N LEU A 39 -16.74 4.12 10.71
CA LEU A 39 -17.02 2.73 11.04
C LEU A 39 -15.73 1.95 11.28
N LEU A 40 -14.80 2.00 10.33
CA LEU A 40 -13.54 1.24 10.41
C LEU A 40 -12.64 1.65 11.58
N MET A 41 -12.57 2.96 11.90
CA MET A 41 -11.58 3.52 12.83
C MET A 41 -12.14 3.92 14.19
N MET A 42 -13.46 3.97 14.36
CA MET A 42 -14.12 4.45 15.60
C MET A 42 -15.14 3.45 16.14
N GLY A 43 -15.21 2.25 15.53
CA GLY A 43 -16.02 1.12 16.00
C GLY A 43 -17.37 0.99 15.32
N TYR A 44 -18.11 -0.06 15.70
CA TYR A 44 -19.42 -0.35 15.14
C TYR A 44 -20.45 0.73 15.49
N THR A 45 -21.38 0.96 14.56
CA THR A 45 -22.56 1.80 14.76
C THR A 45 -23.76 1.23 14.02
N VAL A 46 -24.97 1.45 14.52
CA VAL A 46 -26.21 0.85 13.96
C VAL A 46 -26.57 1.41 12.59
N GLU A 47 -26.09 2.62 12.29
CA GLU A 47 -26.26 3.36 11.03
C GLU A 47 -25.42 2.79 9.87
N TRP A 48 -24.67 1.69 10.06
CA TRP A 48 -23.81 1.11 9.02
C TRP A 48 -24.54 0.85 7.68
N HIS A 49 -25.84 0.58 7.73
CA HIS A 49 -26.69 0.33 6.57
C HIS A 49 -26.79 1.55 5.63
N GLU A 50 -26.55 2.76 6.13
CA GLU A 50 -26.49 3.99 5.32
C GLU A 50 -25.30 4.01 4.35
N LEU A 51 -24.30 3.16 4.54
CA LEU A 51 -23.16 2.99 3.62
C LEU A 51 -23.51 2.18 2.38
N VAL A 52 -24.67 1.50 2.36
CA VAL A 52 -25.11 0.67 1.23
C VAL A 52 -25.77 1.57 0.18
N ILE A 53 -24.94 2.35 -0.54
CA ILE A 53 -25.40 3.17 -1.66
C ILE A 53 -24.93 2.62 -3.01
N PRO A 54 -25.70 2.80 -4.10
CA PRO A 54 -25.37 2.25 -5.42
C PRO A 54 -23.99 2.64 -5.94
N GLU A 55 -23.54 3.88 -5.67
CA GLU A 55 -22.25 4.39 -6.13
C GLU A 55 -21.08 3.69 -5.42
N VAL A 56 -21.19 3.47 -4.11
CA VAL A 56 -20.20 2.72 -3.32
C VAL A 56 -20.23 1.25 -3.72
N PHE A 57 -21.41 0.66 -3.87
CA PHE A 57 -21.55 -0.71 -4.36
C PHE A 57 -20.87 -0.88 -5.73
N ARG A 58 -21.11 0.03 -6.68
CA ARG A 58 -20.45 0.03 -7.98
C ARG A 58 -18.93 0.17 -7.84
N ALA A 59 -18.46 1.10 -7.00
CA ALA A 59 -17.03 1.34 -6.77
C ALA A 59 -16.29 0.12 -6.18
N VAL A 60 -16.99 -0.66 -5.35
CA VAL A 60 -16.45 -1.83 -4.63
C VAL A 60 -16.58 -3.12 -5.44
N PHE A 61 -17.69 -3.32 -6.16
CA PHE A 61 -18.00 -4.61 -6.78
C PHE A 61 -17.92 -4.63 -8.31
N VAL A 62 -18.03 -3.47 -8.97
CA VAL A 62 -18.17 -3.40 -10.43
C VAL A 62 -16.96 -2.76 -11.10
N GLU A 63 -16.66 -1.52 -10.73
CA GLU A 63 -15.64 -0.72 -11.40
C GLU A 63 -14.99 0.24 -10.43
N ARG A 64 -13.67 0.25 -10.44
CA ARG A 64 -12.86 1.14 -9.61
C ARG A 64 -13.17 2.61 -9.91
N ASN A 65 -13.45 3.40 -8.88
CA ASN A 65 -13.71 4.84 -9.00
C ASN A 65 -12.49 5.68 -8.52
N PRO A 66 -11.73 6.32 -9.41
CA PRO A 66 -10.57 7.14 -9.04
C PRO A 66 -10.89 8.34 -8.13
N HIS A 67 -12.09 8.93 -8.28
CA HIS A 67 -12.52 10.06 -7.44
C HIS A 67 -12.85 9.60 -6.02
N PHE A 68 -13.47 8.43 -5.85
CA PHE A 68 -13.70 7.83 -4.54
C PHE A 68 -12.37 7.62 -3.79
N LEU A 69 -11.36 7.07 -4.48
CA LEU A 69 -10.04 6.83 -3.90
C LEU A 69 -9.29 8.14 -3.59
N LYS A 70 -9.40 9.15 -4.46
CA LYS A 70 -8.89 10.50 -4.17
C LYS A 70 -9.48 11.04 -2.87
N TRP A 71 -10.80 10.98 -2.69
CA TRP A 71 -11.46 11.39 -1.45
C TRP A 71 -11.01 10.57 -0.25
N MET A 72 -10.87 9.24 -0.39
CA MET A 72 -10.37 8.39 0.68
C MET A 72 -8.98 8.82 1.16
N ARG A 73 -8.04 9.14 0.26
CA ARG A 73 -6.72 9.66 0.63
C ARG A 73 -6.81 10.99 1.38
N GLN A 74 -7.70 11.89 0.96
CA GLN A 74 -7.92 13.16 1.64
C GLN A 74 -8.47 12.97 3.06
N GLU A 75 -9.42 12.06 3.25
CA GLU A 75 -10.02 11.82 4.56
C GLU A 75 -9.09 11.06 5.50
N PHE A 76 -8.19 10.20 4.99
CA PHE A 76 -7.07 9.69 5.77
C PHE A 76 -6.18 10.83 6.29
N GLN A 77 -5.84 11.82 5.45
CA GLN A 77 -5.07 12.98 5.90
C GLN A 77 -5.80 13.78 6.98
N HIS A 78 -7.11 14.01 6.82
CA HIS A 78 -7.91 14.70 7.82
C HIS A 78 -7.89 13.96 9.16
N GLY A 79 -8.05 12.64 9.15
CA GLY A 79 -8.06 11.86 10.38
C GLY A 79 -6.70 11.80 11.07
N PHE A 80 -5.60 11.66 10.33
CA PHE A 80 -4.26 11.78 10.92
C PHE A 80 -3.98 13.16 11.52
N ASN A 81 -4.46 14.23 10.87
CA ASN A 81 -4.35 15.58 11.42
C ASN A 81 -5.17 15.74 12.70
N TYR A 82 -6.37 15.14 12.75
CA TYR A 82 -7.21 15.19 13.93
C TYR A 82 -6.63 14.36 15.10
N LEU A 83 -6.02 13.21 14.80
CA LEU A 83 -5.26 12.43 15.78
C LEU A 83 -4.06 13.20 16.31
N LEU A 84 -3.28 13.86 15.44
CA LEU A 84 -2.15 14.68 15.90
C LEU A 84 -2.57 15.72 16.94
N LYS A 85 -3.69 16.42 16.68
CA LYS A 85 -4.22 17.41 17.61
C LYS A 85 -4.55 16.78 18.95
N GLN A 86 -5.25 15.64 18.97
CA GLN A 86 -5.56 14.93 20.22
C GLN A 86 -4.28 14.54 20.97
N LEU A 87 -3.33 13.91 20.29
CA LEU A 87 -2.08 13.40 20.87
C LEU A 87 -1.22 14.51 21.50
N GLN A 88 -1.22 15.72 20.93
CA GLN A 88 -0.51 16.87 21.48
C GLN A 88 -1.03 17.34 22.84
N PHE A 89 -2.25 16.96 23.22
CA PHE A 89 -2.85 17.29 24.53
C PHE A 89 -2.81 16.12 25.53
N ILE A 90 -2.33 14.93 25.14
CA ILE A 90 -2.25 13.77 26.04
C ILE A 90 -0.97 13.86 26.87
N ALA A 91 -1.10 14.18 28.15
CA ALA A 91 -0.03 14.12 29.14
C ALA A 91 -0.58 13.71 30.52
N PRO A 92 0.09 12.82 31.29
CA PRO A 92 1.35 12.14 30.98
C PRO A 92 1.19 10.89 30.09
N LEU A 93 2.24 10.59 29.31
CA LEU A 93 2.31 9.42 28.43
C LEU A 93 2.78 8.19 29.22
N GLU A 94 1.86 7.54 29.91
CA GLU A 94 2.11 6.24 30.54
C GLU A 94 2.38 5.15 29.50
N LYS A 95 2.99 4.05 29.94
CA LYS A 95 3.35 2.92 29.06
C LYS A 95 2.13 2.34 28.32
N ASN A 96 1.00 2.22 29.00
CA ASN A 96 -0.23 1.67 28.42
C ASN A 96 -0.85 2.64 27.40
N HIS A 97 -0.76 3.95 27.63
CA HIS A 97 -1.17 4.97 26.66
C HIS A 97 -0.36 4.87 25.37
N LEU A 98 0.97 4.78 25.48
CA LEU A 98 1.84 4.62 24.31
C LEU A 98 1.54 3.32 23.56
N ALA A 99 1.36 2.20 24.28
CA ALA A 99 0.98 0.93 23.68
C ALA A 99 -0.37 1.02 22.94
N GLN A 100 -1.38 1.64 23.55
CA GLN A 100 -2.69 1.86 22.91
C GLN A 100 -2.54 2.69 21.63
N ILE A 101 -1.81 3.80 21.69
CA ILE A 101 -1.58 4.70 20.56
C ILE A 101 -0.86 3.97 19.42
N ASP A 102 0.19 3.20 19.72
CA ASP A 102 0.92 2.41 18.73
C ASP A 102 0.00 1.41 18.02
N LEU A 103 -0.82 0.66 18.77
CA LEU A 103 -1.77 -0.30 18.20
C LEU A 103 -2.78 0.39 17.30
N TYR A 104 -3.37 1.49 17.78
CA TYR A 104 -4.38 2.23 17.03
C TYR A 104 -3.80 2.86 15.75
N MET A 105 -2.63 3.49 15.84
CA MET A 105 -1.96 4.13 14.70
C MET A 105 -1.56 3.11 13.63
N SER A 106 -0.99 1.97 14.05
CA SER A 106 -0.64 0.88 13.14
C SER A 106 -1.88 0.27 12.46
N ASN A 107 -3.01 0.19 13.18
CA ASN A 107 -4.27 -0.24 12.59
C ASN A 107 -4.79 0.77 11.55
N CYS A 108 -4.80 2.07 11.87
CA CYS A 108 -5.18 3.11 10.91
C CYS A 108 -4.32 3.06 9.64
N LEU A 109 -2.99 2.93 9.79
CA LEU A 109 -2.06 2.80 8.66
C LEU A 109 -2.31 1.52 7.86
N SER A 110 -2.69 0.41 8.50
CA SER A 110 -2.97 -0.86 7.82
C SER A 110 -4.12 -0.78 6.81
N TYR A 111 -5.05 0.18 6.96
CA TYR A 111 -6.12 0.42 5.99
C TYR A 111 -5.78 1.45 4.91
N PHE A 112 -4.74 2.26 5.09
CA PHE A 112 -4.35 3.29 4.11
C PHE A 112 -4.16 2.75 2.68
N PRO A 113 -3.60 1.54 2.46
CA PRO A 113 -3.49 0.96 1.11
C PRO A 113 -4.81 0.85 0.35
N PHE A 114 -5.95 0.72 1.02
CA PHE A 114 -7.26 0.64 0.36
C PHE A 114 -7.68 1.96 -0.33
N ALA A 115 -7.03 3.08 0.01
CA ALA A 115 -7.22 4.37 -0.66
C ALA A 115 -6.44 4.51 -1.98
N ASP A 116 -5.70 3.47 -2.37
CA ASP A 116 -4.65 3.50 -3.39
C ASP A 116 -3.76 4.76 -3.32
N PRO A 117 -2.85 4.81 -2.32
CA PRO A 117 -1.92 5.92 -2.14
C PRO A 117 -1.15 6.28 -3.42
N SER A 118 -1.26 7.54 -3.84
CA SER A 118 -0.57 8.03 -5.04
C SER A 118 0.90 8.31 -4.74
N PRO A 119 1.85 7.86 -5.58
CA PRO A 119 3.25 8.25 -5.43
C PRO A 119 3.46 9.75 -5.65
N TYR A 120 2.51 10.47 -6.26
CA TYR A 120 2.64 11.90 -6.55
C TYR A 120 2.11 12.79 -5.43
N GLU A 121 1.52 12.18 -4.41
CA GLU A 121 1.02 12.85 -3.22
C GLU A 121 1.94 12.55 -2.02
N SER A 122 1.75 13.35 -0.98
CA SER A 122 2.34 13.18 0.35
C SER A 122 1.26 12.82 1.36
N ILE A 123 1.68 12.29 2.50
CA ILE A 123 0.79 12.12 3.66
C ILE A 123 1.52 12.47 4.95
N THR A 124 0.84 13.18 5.85
CA THR A 124 1.36 13.54 7.17
C THR A 124 0.78 12.61 8.23
N ILE A 125 1.65 11.95 8.98
CA ILE A 125 1.30 10.95 10.01
C ILE A 125 1.91 11.37 11.36
N PRO A 126 1.18 11.29 12.48
CA PRO A 126 1.72 11.58 13.80
C PRO A 126 2.84 10.59 14.19
N GLN A 127 3.96 11.11 14.70
CA GLN A 127 4.98 10.32 15.38
C GLN A 127 5.44 10.98 16.68
N PHE A 128 5.81 10.15 17.64
CA PHE A 128 6.43 10.60 18.88
C PHE A 128 7.95 10.63 18.71
N ILE A 129 8.52 11.84 18.57
CA ILE A 129 9.95 12.07 18.32
C ILE A 129 10.45 13.11 19.31
N ASP A 130 11.61 12.84 19.93
CA ASP A 130 12.24 13.73 20.91
C ASP A 130 11.23 14.20 22.00
N GLN A 131 10.45 13.25 22.53
CA GLN A 131 9.42 13.46 23.56
C GLN A 131 8.22 14.34 23.15
N THR A 132 8.01 14.58 21.86
CA THR A 132 6.91 15.40 21.36
C THR A 132 6.18 14.73 20.20
N TRP A 133 4.87 14.93 20.11
CA TRP A 133 4.07 14.50 18.96
C TRP A 133 4.22 15.49 17.81
N GLN A 134 4.73 15.00 16.69
CA GLN A 134 4.98 15.78 15.47
C GLN A 134 4.27 15.13 14.28
N GLY A 135 3.74 15.96 13.38
CA GLY A 135 3.22 15.50 12.10
C GLY A 135 4.37 15.32 11.11
N ILE A 136 4.70 14.08 10.78
CA ILE A 136 5.78 13.78 9.84
C ILE A 136 5.20 13.57 8.45
N GLU A 137 5.69 14.35 7.49
CA GLU A 137 5.29 14.25 6.09
C GLU A 137 6.11 13.20 5.33
N TYR A 138 5.41 12.32 4.62
CA TYR A 138 5.96 11.18 3.91
C TYR A 138 5.79 11.29 2.40
N LYS A 139 6.83 10.87 1.68
CA LYS A 139 6.74 10.42 0.30
C LYS A 139 6.24 8.98 0.27
N ILE A 140 5.28 8.72 -0.62
CA ILE A 140 4.72 7.39 -0.83
C ILE A 140 5.47 6.70 -1.98
N LYS A 141 5.95 5.48 -1.75
CA LYS A 141 6.61 4.61 -2.75
C LYS A 141 5.84 3.29 -2.88
N PRO A 142 5.04 3.09 -3.94
CA PRO A 142 4.46 1.79 -4.24
C PRO A 142 5.55 0.77 -4.59
N ILE A 143 5.48 -0.42 -3.97
CA ILE A 143 6.41 -1.54 -4.15
C ILE A 143 5.61 -2.72 -4.69
N GLU A 144 5.77 -3.02 -5.97
CA GLU A 144 5.00 -4.09 -6.61
C GLU A 144 5.43 -5.48 -6.10
N LEU A 145 4.46 -6.27 -5.66
CA LEU A 145 4.63 -7.64 -5.18
C LEU A 145 4.42 -8.69 -6.28
N THR A 146 3.85 -8.31 -7.42
CA THR A 146 3.66 -9.17 -8.60
C THR A 146 4.79 -9.03 -9.62
N ASN A 147 4.88 -10.00 -10.52
CA ASN A 147 5.71 -9.91 -11.72
C ASN A 147 4.90 -9.23 -12.84
N GLY A 148 5.21 -7.96 -13.12
CA GLY A 148 4.47 -7.12 -14.08
C GLY A 148 4.31 -7.68 -15.50
N ALA A 149 5.09 -8.70 -15.89
CA ALA A 149 5.02 -9.32 -17.21
C ALA A 149 3.81 -10.27 -17.43
N HIS A 150 3.19 -10.79 -16.36
CA HIS A 150 2.11 -11.79 -16.48
C HIS A 150 0.72 -11.26 -16.10
N HIS A 151 0.66 -10.10 -15.42
CA HIS A 151 -0.56 -9.60 -14.79
C HIS A 151 -0.67 -8.07 -14.91
N GLU A 152 -0.62 -7.52 -16.13
CA GLU A 152 -0.68 -6.06 -16.32
C GLU A 152 -1.89 -5.39 -15.64
N THR A 153 -2.98 -6.15 -15.45
CA THR A 153 -4.25 -5.65 -14.91
C THR A 153 -4.52 -6.02 -13.45
N ASP A 154 -3.76 -6.95 -12.86
CA ASP A 154 -4.03 -7.53 -11.53
C ASP A 154 -2.79 -7.51 -10.63
N ARG A 155 -2.18 -6.32 -10.50
CA ARG A 155 -0.95 -6.09 -9.74
C ARG A 155 -1.26 -5.87 -8.26
N VAL A 156 -0.38 -6.34 -7.39
CA VAL A 156 -0.50 -6.12 -5.94
C VAL A 156 0.70 -5.32 -5.47
N PHE A 157 0.48 -4.39 -4.53
CA PHE A 157 1.52 -3.51 -4.02
C PHE A 157 1.59 -3.55 -2.50
N ALA A 158 2.80 -3.37 -1.97
CA ALA A 158 3.04 -2.79 -0.65
C ALA A 158 3.37 -1.30 -0.82
N TYR A 159 3.33 -0.54 0.26
CA TYR A 159 3.60 0.90 0.23
C TYR A 159 4.67 1.25 1.25
N GLY A 160 5.81 1.73 0.75
CA GLY A 160 6.85 2.34 1.57
C GLY A 160 6.54 3.82 1.80
N LEU A 161 6.63 4.27 3.05
CA LEU A 161 6.52 5.67 3.41
C LEU A 161 7.90 6.17 3.87
N GLU A 162 8.46 7.10 3.10
CA GLU A 162 9.77 7.71 3.37
C GLU A 162 9.61 9.13 3.90
N PRO A 163 10.17 9.48 5.07
CA PRO A 163 10.10 10.85 5.57
C PRO A 163 10.71 11.82 4.55
N LEU A 164 10.00 12.90 4.21
CA LEU A 164 10.49 13.85 3.21
C LEU A 164 11.72 14.62 3.71
N PHE A 165 11.61 15.23 4.89
CA PHE A 165 12.59 16.20 5.42
C PHE A 165 12.90 16.00 6.91
N PHE A 166 12.53 14.84 7.48
CA PHE A 166 12.70 14.54 8.91
C PHE A 166 13.67 13.38 9.12
N THR A 167 14.92 13.70 9.44
CA THR A 167 16.00 12.70 9.55
C THR A 167 15.91 11.75 10.73
N LYS A 168 15.15 12.11 11.78
CA LYS A 168 14.91 11.26 12.96
C LYS A 168 13.63 10.44 12.87
N ALA A 169 12.80 10.69 11.85
CA ALA A 169 11.52 10.02 11.74
C ALA A 169 11.69 8.62 11.15
N LYS A 170 10.91 7.67 11.66
CA LYS A 170 10.95 6.30 11.17
C LYS A 170 10.16 6.18 9.87
N SER A 171 10.68 5.39 8.93
CA SER A 171 9.95 4.96 7.74
C SER A 171 8.93 3.88 8.09
N HIS A 172 7.88 3.76 7.26
CA HIS A 172 6.87 2.72 7.39
C HIS A 172 6.81 1.85 6.15
N LEU A 173 6.60 0.54 6.31
CA LEU A 173 6.22 -0.36 5.23
C LEU A 173 4.83 -0.91 5.52
N ILE A 174 3.90 -0.71 4.59
CA ILE A 174 2.51 -1.11 4.75
C ILE A 174 2.17 -2.17 3.70
N PHE A 175 1.81 -3.36 4.15
CA PHE A 175 1.32 -4.41 3.26
C PHE A 175 -0.19 -4.30 3.09
N MET A 176 -0.64 -4.31 1.84
CA MET A 176 -2.05 -4.25 1.51
C MET A 176 -2.77 -5.56 1.87
N GLY A 177 -3.90 -5.44 2.56
CA GLY A 177 -4.85 -6.54 2.77
C GLY A 177 -5.52 -7.01 1.48
N THR A 178 -6.39 -8.00 1.57
CA THR A 178 -7.18 -8.43 0.39
C THR A 178 -8.14 -7.30 0.02
N THR A 179 -8.03 -6.78 -1.19
CA THR A 179 -8.88 -5.68 -1.67
C THR A 179 -10.29 -6.16 -1.99
N TYR A 180 -11.17 -5.23 -2.36
CA TYR A 180 -12.52 -5.52 -2.81
C TYR A 180 -12.54 -6.00 -4.27
N PRO A 181 -13.64 -6.62 -4.77
CA PRO A 181 -13.66 -7.24 -6.10
C PRO A 181 -13.25 -6.34 -7.27
N ALA A 182 -13.60 -5.05 -7.23
CA ALA A 182 -13.19 -4.05 -8.23
C ALA A 182 -11.79 -3.47 -8.00
N GLY A 183 -11.11 -3.82 -6.90
CA GLY A 183 -9.77 -3.38 -6.55
C GLY A 183 -8.70 -4.11 -7.35
N GLN A 184 -7.62 -3.39 -7.70
CA GLN A 184 -6.52 -4.00 -8.44
C GLN A 184 -5.78 -5.03 -7.56
N GLY A 185 -5.49 -6.20 -8.12
CA GLY A 185 -4.79 -7.26 -7.41
C GLY A 185 -5.71 -8.27 -6.72
N PHE A 186 -7.03 -8.04 -6.73
CA PHE A 186 -8.02 -8.86 -6.01
C PHE A 186 -7.90 -10.35 -6.32
N LEU A 187 -7.87 -10.72 -7.61
CA LEU A 187 -7.88 -12.13 -7.99
C LEU A 187 -6.57 -12.81 -7.58
N THR A 188 -5.44 -12.14 -7.79
CA THR A 188 -4.12 -12.60 -7.35
C THR A 188 -4.08 -12.77 -5.84
N GLN A 189 -4.61 -11.82 -5.07
CA GLN A 189 -4.67 -11.91 -3.61
C GLN A 189 -5.54 -13.07 -3.14
N ILE A 190 -6.75 -13.24 -3.70
CA ILE A 190 -7.63 -14.37 -3.39
C ILE A 190 -6.95 -15.70 -3.70
N GLN A 191 -6.30 -15.84 -4.86
CA GLN A 191 -5.55 -17.05 -5.18
C GLN A 191 -4.45 -17.33 -4.15
N ASN A 192 -3.72 -16.30 -3.70
CA ASN A 192 -2.68 -16.44 -2.69
C ASN A 192 -3.21 -16.72 -1.27
N ASN A 193 -4.44 -16.29 -0.95
CA ASN A 193 -5.09 -16.64 0.32
C ASN A 193 -5.36 -18.13 0.40
N PHE A 194 -5.77 -18.76 -0.69
CA PHE A 194 -6.22 -20.15 -0.67
C PHE A 194 -5.16 -21.18 -1.00
N LYS A 195 -3.91 -20.84 -1.37
CA LYS A 195 -2.89 -21.87 -1.61
C LYS A 195 -2.64 -22.73 -0.37
N GLY A 196 -2.99 -24.01 -0.44
CA GLY A 196 -2.82 -24.94 0.67
C GLY A 196 -1.35 -25.31 0.92
N PHE A 197 -1.07 -25.86 2.10
CA PHE A 197 0.26 -26.33 2.52
C PHE A 197 1.37 -25.26 2.58
N GLU A 198 0.98 -23.99 2.60
CA GLU A 198 1.89 -22.87 2.80
C GLU A 198 1.23 -21.70 3.54
N SER A 199 2.07 -20.81 4.07
CA SER A 199 1.62 -19.58 4.71
C SER A 199 0.87 -18.72 3.70
N VAL A 200 -0.21 -18.09 4.14
CA VAL A 200 -0.99 -17.15 3.32
C VAL A 200 -0.07 -16.07 2.75
N GLY A 201 -0.16 -15.83 1.44
CA GLY A 201 0.64 -14.79 0.79
C GLY A 201 2.11 -15.14 0.50
N LYS A 202 2.60 -16.35 0.81
CA LYS A 202 4.01 -16.72 0.60
C LYS A 202 4.51 -16.52 -0.83
N ASP A 203 3.71 -16.91 -1.82
CA ASP A 203 4.07 -16.76 -3.23
C ASP A 203 4.12 -15.30 -3.68
N LEU A 204 3.22 -14.47 -3.14
CA LEU A 204 3.23 -13.03 -3.35
C LEU A 204 4.45 -12.38 -2.70
N TYR A 205 4.77 -12.74 -1.45
CA TYR A 205 5.97 -12.30 -0.75
C TYR A 205 7.23 -12.68 -1.54
N ARG A 206 7.36 -13.94 -1.97
CA ARG A 206 8.49 -14.42 -2.78
C ARG A 206 8.73 -13.54 -4.01
N THR A 207 7.66 -13.17 -4.70
CA THR A 207 7.72 -12.42 -5.95
C THR A 207 8.14 -10.96 -5.70
N GLY A 208 7.62 -10.34 -4.63
CA GLY A 208 7.98 -8.98 -4.23
C GLY A 208 9.28 -8.84 -3.43
N ARG A 209 9.81 -9.94 -2.88
CA ARG A 209 10.86 -9.96 -1.85
C ARG A 209 12.04 -9.05 -2.18
N ASN A 210 12.61 -9.19 -3.37
CA ASN A 210 13.80 -8.41 -3.75
C ASN A 210 13.50 -6.91 -3.81
N LYS A 211 12.31 -6.50 -4.29
CA LYS A 211 11.93 -5.07 -4.34
C LYS A 211 11.72 -4.50 -2.94
N ILE A 212 11.12 -5.29 -2.04
CA ILE A 212 10.96 -4.93 -0.62
C ILE A 212 12.33 -4.76 0.04
N HIS A 213 13.23 -5.74 -0.13
CA HIS A 213 14.56 -5.73 0.46
C HIS A 213 15.37 -4.54 -0.05
N THR A 214 15.39 -4.30 -1.36
CA THR A 214 16.04 -3.13 -1.96
C THR A 214 15.51 -1.81 -1.37
N TRP A 215 14.20 -1.70 -1.14
CA TRP A 215 13.63 -0.50 -0.52
C TRP A 215 14.02 -0.36 0.95
N LEU A 216 14.00 -1.46 1.72
CA LEU A 216 14.37 -1.49 3.13
C LEU A 216 15.85 -1.14 3.34
N GLU A 217 16.75 -1.65 2.50
CA GLU A 217 18.19 -1.37 2.53
C GLU A 217 18.53 0.11 2.28
N GLN A 218 17.63 0.86 1.64
CA GLN A 218 17.80 2.30 1.40
C GLN A 218 17.42 3.17 2.60
N GLN A 219 16.76 2.61 3.62
CA GLN A 219 16.32 3.37 4.79
C GLN A 219 17.49 3.61 5.76
N SER A 220 17.54 4.77 6.41
CA SER A 220 18.56 5.08 7.42
C SER A 220 18.24 4.46 8.78
N ASP A 221 16.97 4.39 9.11
CA ASP A 221 16.46 4.03 10.43
C ASP A 221 15.66 2.73 10.41
N ALA A 222 15.39 2.19 11.60
CA ALA A 222 14.58 1.00 11.74
C ALA A 222 13.14 1.24 11.24
N VAL A 223 12.66 0.35 10.38
CA VAL A 223 11.35 0.48 9.73
C VAL A 223 10.26 -0.14 10.59
N HIS A 224 9.12 0.55 10.71
CA HIS A 224 7.89 -0.02 11.25
C HIS A 224 7.10 -0.66 10.12
N VAL A 225 6.59 -1.88 10.34
CA VAL A 225 5.83 -2.62 9.34
C VAL A 225 4.43 -2.88 9.88
N CYS A 226 3.42 -2.65 9.05
CA CYS A 226 2.06 -3.02 9.42
C CYS A 226 1.25 -3.55 8.24
N GLY A 227 0.15 -4.23 8.56
CA GLY A 227 -0.83 -4.66 7.57
C GLY A 227 -1.98 -5.40 8.24
N THR A 228 -3.12 -5.43 7.54
CA THR A 228 -4.33 -6.12 7.99
C THR A 228 -4.63 -7.35 7.12
N SER A 229 -5.16 -8.42 7.71
CA SER A 229 -5.56 -9.64 7.00
C SER A 229 -4.40 -10.26 6.21
N LEU A 230 -4.52 -10.44 4.89
CA LEU A 230 -3.41 -10.83 4.01
C LEU A 230 -2.17 -9.92 4.18
N GLY A 231 -2.35 -8.62 4.35
CA GLY A 231 -1.27 -7.67 4.59
C GLY A 231 -0.54 -7.95 5.91
N GLY A 232 -1.29 -8.34 6.94
CA GLY A 232 -0.72 -8.80 8.20
C GLY A 232 0.09 -10.09 8.01
N ALA A 233 -0.42 -11.06 7.24
CA ALA A 233 0.34 -12.29 6.92
C ALA A 233 1.66 -12.01 6.17
N LEU A 234 1.66 -11.08 5.22
CA LEU A 234 2.87 -10.64 4.52
C LEU A 234 3.86 -9.94 5.48
N SER A 235 3.34 -9.17 6.44
CA SER A 235 4.15 -8.54 7.50
C SER A 235 4.83 -9.61 8.36
N LEU A 236 4.12 -10.67 8.73
CA LEU A 236 4.66 -11.82 9.49
C LEU A 236 5.69 -12.62 8.68
N LEU A 237 5.50 -12.77 7.36
CA LEU A 237 6.49 -13.39 6.47
C LEU A 237 7.78 -12.57 6.38
N LEU A 238 7.68 -11.23 6.33
CA LEU A 238 8.85 -10.36 6.39
C LEU A 238 9.54 -10.45 7.76
N ALA A 239 8.79 -10.56 8.86
CA ALA A 239 9.32 -10.60 10.22
C ALA A 239 10.27 -11.78 10.46
N ILE A 240 10.00 -12.92 9.83
CA ILE A 240 10.81 -14.15 9.95
C ILE A 240 11.93 -14.25 8.92
N ASP A 241 11.97 -13.34 7.94
CA ASP A 241 12.94 -13.38 6.85
C ASP A 241 14.25 -12.70 7.23
N GLN A 242 15.32 -13.08 6.54
CA GLN A 242 16.66 -12.53 6.73
C GLN A 242 17.02 -11.58 5.58
N GLY A 243 17.61 -10.44 5.93
CA GLY A 243 18.18 -9.50 4.97
C GLY A 243 19.03 -8.42 5.65
N ASN A 244 19.63 -7.54 4.85
CA ASN A 244 20.51 -6.47 5.33
C ASN A 244 19.70 -5.19 5.66
N PHE A 245 18.68 -5.31 6.49
CA PHE A 245 17.82 -4.20 6.89
C PHE A 245 17.47 -4.29 8.37
N ASN A 246 16.98 -3.18 8.91
CA ASN A 246 16.60 -3.08 10.31
C ASN A 246 15.09 -2.87 10.43
N LEU A 247 14.40 -3.82 11.08
CA LEU A 247 12.97 -3.73 11.38
C LEU A 247 12.83 -3.46 12.88
N ALA A 248 12.09 -2.41 13.23
CA ALA A 248 11.87 -2.05 14.63
C ALA A 248 10.68 -2.83 15.21
N ARG A 249 9.55 -2.78 14.52
CA ARG A 249 8.27 -3.33 14.98
C ARG A 249 7.41 -3.78 13.81
N ILE A 250 6.70 -4.89 14.00
CA ILE A 250 5.72 -5.47 13.09
C ILE A 250 4.38 -5.51 13.80
N ASP A 251 3.39 -4.78 13.30
CA ASP A 251 2.00 -4.82 13.78
C ASP A 251 1.10 -5.50 12.74
N ALA A 252 0.65 -6.71 13.04
CA ALA A 252 -0.24 -7.46 12.16
C ALA A 252 -1.67 -7.46 12.73
N LEU A 253 -2.59 -6.80 12.02
CA LEU A 253 -4.00 -6.70 12.40
C LEU A 253 -4.80 -7.84 11.75
N ASN A 254 -5.47 -8.64 12.58
CA ASN A 254 -6.30 -9.77 12.15
C ASN A 254 -5.66 -10.70 11.07
N PRO A 255 -4.36 -11.06 11.17
CA PRO A 255 -3.72 -11.90 10.16
C PRO A 255 -4.06 -13.38 10.36
N PRO A 256 -4.09 -14.20 9.30
CA PRO A 256 -3.86 -15.63 9.48
C PRO A 256 -2.41 -15.86 9.94
N GLY A 257 -2.19 -16.85 10.81
CA GLY A 257 -0.86 -17.27 11.25
C GLY A 257 -0.05 -17.97 10.15
N LEU A 258 1.19 -18.33 10.47
CA LEU A 258 2.08 -19.07 9.58
C LEU A 258 1.58 -20.50 9.36
N HIS A 259 1.96 -21.13 8.25
CA HIS A 259 1.68 -22.55 8.06
C HIS A 259 2.67 -23.41 8.82
N ASP A 260 2.15 -24.42 9.53
CA ASP A 260 2.94 -25.44 10.22
C ASP A 260 3.43 -26.49 9.21
N ALA A 261 4.53 -26.17 8.53
CA ALA A 261 5.18 -27.10 7.59
C ALA A 261 6.26 -27.90 8.32
N LYS A 262 6.32 -29.23 8.07
CA LYS A 262 7.40 -30.10 8.57
C LYS A 262 8.79 -29.58 8.19
N ASN A 263 8.91 -29.01 7.00
CA ASN A 263 10.10 -28.33 6.54
C ASN A 263 9.89 -26.82 6.64
N LYS A 264 10.79 -26.12 7.33
CA LYS A 264 10.74 -24.66 7.42
C LYS A 264 10.75 -24.05 6.01
N SER A 265 9.99 -22.97 5.85
CA SER A 265 10.05 -22.17 4.64
C SER A 265 11.49 -21.69 4.43
N GLN A 266 11.95 -21.56 3.18
CA GLN A 266 13.23 -20.93 2.86
C GLN A 266 13.32 -19.46 3.31
N PHE A 267 12.20 -18.87 3.74
CA PHE A 267 12.13 -17.52 4.30
C PHE A 267 12.05 -17.53 5.84
N ASP A 268 11.93 -18.68 6.48
CA ASP A 268 11.78 -18.77 7.94
C ASP A 268 13.15 -18.93 8.61
N HIS A 269 13.76 -17.79 8.89
CA HIS A 269 15.05 -17.66 9.56
C HIS A 269 14.91 -17.22 11.02
N TRP A 270 13.69 -17.22 11.57
CA TRP A 270 13.36 -16.60 12.86
C TRP A 270 14.32 -17.01 13.98
N ASP A 271 14.63 -18.31 14.10
CA ASP A 271 15.49 -18.83 15.16
C ASP A 271 16.98 -18.51 14.98
N SER A 272 17.39 -18.14 13.76
CA SER A 272 18.77 -17.74 13.42
C SER A 272 18.96 -16.22 13.32
N LEU A 273 17.90 -15.42 13.44
CA LEU A 273 18.02 -13.96 13.44
C LEU A 273 18.78 -13.48 14.67
N SER A 274 19.87 -12.75 14.46
CA SER A 274 20.67 -12.13 15.53
C SER A 274 19.94 -10.97 16.21
N ARG A 275 19.06 -10.28 15.46
CA ARG A 275 18.20 -9.21 15.95
C ARG A 275 16.79 -9.45 15.42
N LYS A 276 15.86 -9.72 16.33
CA LYS A 276 14.45 -9.92 16.01
C LYS A 276 13.69 -8.60 16.16
N PRO A 277 12.82 -8.23 15.20
CA PRO A 277 11.89 -7.13 15.43
C PRO A 277 10.90 -7.50 16.54
N GLN A 278 10.30 -6.48 17.18
CA GLN A 278 9.12 -6.71 18.00
C GLN A 278 7.96 -7.12 17.07
N VAL A 279 7.32 -8.25 17.31
CA VAL A 279 6.14 -8.70 16.54
C VAL A 279 4.92 -8.68 17.43
N VAL A 280 3.91 -7.90 17.03
CA VAL A 280 2.64 -7.75 17.72
C VAL A 280 1.51 -8.16 16.79
N VAL A 281 0.75 -9.17 17.19
CA VAL A 281 -0.42 -9.67 16.47
C VAL A 281 -1.66 -9.24 17.22
N GLN A 282 -2.56 -8.51 16.56
CA GLN A 282 -3.83 -8.07 17.13
C GLN A 282 -4.97 -8.93 16.58
N ILE A 283 -5.68 -9.61 17.47
CA ILE A 283 -6.90 -10.37 17.17
C ILE A 283 -8.08 -9.60 17.75
N GLN A 284 -8.84 -8.96 16.88
CA GLN A 284 -10.03 -8.20 17.24
C GLN A 284 -11.19 -9.18 17.49
N GLY A 285 -11.86 -9.03 18.63
CA GLY A 285 -13.07 -9.77 19.00
C GLY A 285 -13.02 -11.26 18.65
N ASP A 286 -14.01 -11.69 17.85
CA ASP A 286 -14.19 -13.04 17.36
C ASP A 286 -13.77 -13.20 15.88
N ASP A 287 -12.75 -12.44 15.44
CA ASP A 287 -12.20 -12.53 14.07
C ASP A 287 -11.94 -13.99 13.65
N PRO A 288 -12.58 -14.49 12.57
CA PRO A 288 -12.43 -15.88 12.14
C PRO A 288 -11.08 -16.15 11.47
N VAL A 289 -10.42 -15.13 10.90
CA VAL A 289 -9.21 -15.32 10.10
C VAL A 289 -8.00 -15.62 10.99
N SER A 290 -7.84 -14.89 12.08
CA SER A 290 -6.76 -15.09 13.05
C SER A 290 -6.90 -16.37 13.86
N THR A 291 -7.94 -17.17 13.62
CA THR A 291 -8.05 -18.51 14.21
C THR A 291 -7.18 -19.54 13.48
N PHE A 292 -6.61 -19.21 12.33
CA PHE A 292 -5.82 -20.15 11.53
C PHE A 292 -4.32 -19.92 11.63
N GLY A 293 -3.55 -20.97 11.35
CA GLY A 293 -2.10 -20.94 11.33
C GLY A 293 -1.46 -21.04 12.72
N ILE A 294 -0.14 -20.87 12.76
CA ILE A 294 0.68 -20.92 13.97
C ILE A 294 1.44 -19.61 14.18
N TRP A 295 1.73 -19.33 15.45
CA TRP A 295 2.49 -18.18 15.92
C TRP A 295 3.88 -18.61 16.39
N LYS A 296 4.90 -17.75 16.27
CA LYS A 296 6.18 -18.00 16.95
C LYS A 296 6.02 -17.77 18.46
N SER A 297 6.79 -18.50 19.27
CA SER A 297 6.62 -18.56 20.72
C SER A 297 6.90 -17.24 21.45
N ASP A 298 7.71 -16.38 20.85
CA ASP A 298 8.16 -15.09 21.36
C ASP A 298 7.45 -13.89 20.70
N TRP A 299 6.39 -14.14 19.92
CA TRP A 299 5.52 -13.06 19.42
C TRP A 299 4.51 -12.62 20.49
N THR A 300 4.24 -11.32 20.54
CA THR A 300 3.18 -10.78 21.41
C THR A 300 1.84 -10.94 20.71
N LEU A 301 0.99 -11.82 21.23
CA LEU A 301 -0.36 -12.04 20.73
C LEU A 301 -1.37 -11.32 21.61
N LEU A 302 -2.14 -10.38 21.05
CA LEU A 302 -3.10 -9.57 21.77
C LEU A 302 -4.52 -9.91 21.30
N ARG A 303 -5.39 -10.28 22.24
CA ARG A 303 -6.84 -10.29 22.04
C ARG A 303 -7.38 -8.92 22.42
N VAL A 304 -8.13 -8.30 21.51
CA VAL A 304 -8.67 -6.95 21.63
C VAL A 304 -10.19 -7.03 21.66
N ILE A 305 -10.80 -6.79 22.82
CA ILE A 305 -12.24 -6.94 23.05
C ILE A 305 -12.84 -5.56 23.30
N PRO A 306 -13.66 -5.01 22.38
CA PRO A 306 -14.27 -3.70 22.58
C PRO A 306 -15.40 -3.76 23.61
N PRO A 307 -15.84 -2.59 24.13
CA PRO A 307 -17.11 -2.47 24.82
C PRO A 307 -18.28 -3.02 23.99
N PRO A 308 -19.31 -3.63 24.62
CA PRO A 308 -20.42 -4.28 23.90
C PRO A 308 -21.13 -3.38 22.88
N GLU A 309 -21.29 -2.09 23.19
CA GLU A 309 -21.93 -1.09 22.34
C GLU A 309 -21.12 -0.72 21.09
N LYS A 310 -19.81 -1.01 21.07
CA LYS A 310 -18.92 -0.78 19.94
C LYS A 310 -18.52 -2.05 19.19
N LYS A 311 -18.90 -3.22 19.72
CA LYS A 311 -18.61 -4.52 19.11
C LYS A 311 -19.48 -4.73 17.86
N GLY A 312 -18.86 -5.22 16.79
CA GLY A 312 -19.58 -5.65 15.60
C GLY A 312 -20.53 -6.82 15.88
N PRO A 313 -21.59 -7.00 15.07
CA PRO A 313 -22.60 -8.03 15.32
C PRO A 313 -22.11 -9.46 15.06
N ASN A 314 -20.94 -9.65 14.44
CA ASN A 314 -20.33 -10.95 14.19
C ASN A 314 -18.84 -10.83 13.87
N GLY A 315 -18.14 -11.97 13.77
CA GLY A 315 -16.69 -12.02 13.52
C GLY A 315 -16.23 -11.41 12.19
N PHE A 316 -17.11 -11.24 11.18
CA PHE A 316 -16.74 -10.52 9.96
C PHE A 316 -16.50 -9.03 10.24
N TRP A 317 -17.32 -8.43 11.09
CA TRP A 317 -17.11 -7.06 11.53
C TRP A 317 -15.88 -6.94 12.42
N ASP A 318 -15.65 -7.89 13.32
CA ASP A 318 -14.42 -7.92 14.12
C ASP A 318 -13.17 -8.04 13.24
N HIS A 319 -13.23 -8.76 12.11
CA HIS A 319 -12.14 -8.81 11.14
C HIS A 319 -11.82 -7.43 10.54
N ALA A 320 -12.83 -6.56 10.38
CA ALA A 320 -12.74 -5.30 9.67
C ALA A 320 -12.54 -4.07 10.57
N LEU A 321 -12.97 -4.10 11.83
CA LEU A 321 -13.02 -2.94 12.72
C LEU A 321 -11.72 -2.78 13.53
N ASN A 322 -11.36 -1.53 13.84
CA ASN A 322 -10.24 -1.18 14.72
C ASN A 322 -10.76 -0.75 16.11
N TYR A 323 -10.57 -1.60 17.12
CA TYR A 323 -11.05 -1.32 18.48
C TYR A 323 -10.00 -0.69 19.40
N ALA A 324 -8.73 -0.59 18.96
CA ALA A 324 -7.63 -0.14 19.82
C ALA A 324 -7.75 1.33 20.26
N GLY A 325 -8.49 2.15 19.50
CA GLY A 325 -8.71 3.57 19.82
C GLY A 325 -9.84 3.81 20.80
N ILE A 326 -10.68 2.81 21.04
CA ILE A 326 -11.91 2.94 21.83
C ILE A 326 -11.56 2.80 23.30
N LYS A 327 -12.04 3.72 24.14
CA LYS A 327 -11.89 3.64 25.59
C LYS A 327 -12.68 2.46 26.17
N GLY A 328 -12.10 1.75 27.13
CA GLY A 328 -12.72 0.58 27.76
C GLY A 328 -12.53 -0.74 27.01
N THR A 329 -11.81 -0.73 25.88
CA THR A 329 -11.38 -1.95 25.18
C THR A 329 -10.40 -2.72 26.05
N GLU A 330 -10.68 -4.01 26.26
CA GLU A 330 -9.80 -4.92 26.98
C GLU A 330 -8.74 -5.49 26.03
N ILE A 331 -7.47 -5.31 26.39
CA ILE A 331 -6.32 -5.85 25.66
C ILE A 331 -5.69 -6.93 26.51
N THR A 332 -5.85 -8.19 26.10
CA THR A 332 -5.34 -9.37 26.82
C THR A 332 -4.27 -10.07 26.02
N GLU A 333 -3.10 -10.28 26.64
CA GLU A 333 -2.02 -11.05 26.02
C GLU A 333 -2.32 -12.56 26.09
N LEU A 334 -2.26 -13.23 24.93
CA LEU A 334 -2.45 -14.67 24.78
C LEU A 334 -1.10 -15.39 24.69
N ASN A 335 -1.05 -16.65 25.13
CA ASN A 335 0.13 -17.48 24.99
C ASN A 335 0.19 -18.13 23.59
N PRO A 336 1.22 -17.85 22.76
CA PRO A 336 1.32 -18.41 21.41
C PRO A 336 1.32 -19.94 21.35
N LEU A 337 1.98 -20.62 22.29
CA LEU A 337 2.09 -22.08 22.32
C LEU A 337 0.76 -22.75 22.65
N THR A 338 0.04 -22.20 23.65
CA THR A 338 -1.30 -22.68 24.00
C THR A 338 -2.28 -22.52 22.85
N GLU A 339 -2.23 -21.36 22.16
CA GLU A 339 -3.04 -21.13 20.97
C GLU A 339 -2.66 -22.09 19.84
N ASN A 340 -1.37 -22.33 19.58
CA ASN A 340 -0.96 -23.26 18.51
C ASN A 340 -1.47 -24.69 18.76
N GLU A 341 -1.34 -25.21 19.98
CA GLU A 341 -1.78 -26.57 20.32
C GLU A 341 -3.31 -26.72 20.22
N ALA A 342 -4.07 -25.73 20.70
CA ALA A 342 -5.54 -25.74 20.62
C ALA A 342 -6.06 -25.81 19.17
N ARG A 343 -5.26 -25.37 18.19
CA ARG A 343 -5.67 -25.17 16.79
C ARG A 343 -5.14 -26.25 15.84
N LYS A 344 -4.29 -27.16 16.32
CA LYS A 344 -3.55 -28.14 15.52
C LYS A 344 -4.42 -28.94 14.53
N LYS A 345 -5.54 -29.50 15.00
CA LYS A 345 -6.47 -30.26 14.15
C LYS A 345 -7.15 -29.38 13.11
N ARG A 346 -7.61 -28.19 13.51
CA ARG A 346 -8.26 -27.21 12.62
C ARG A 346 -7.29 -26.74 11.54
N ASN A 347 -6.03 -26.49 11.90
CA ASN A 347 -5.01 -26.05 10.97
C ASN A 347 -4.77 -27.10 9.87
N PHE A 348 -4.64 -28.38 10.22
CA PHE A 348 -4.47 -29.39 9.20
C PHE A 348 -5.68 -29.50 8.25
N TRP A 349 -6.89 -29.66 8.79
CA TRP A 349 -8.07 -29.94 7.97
C TRP A 349 -8.61 -28.72 7.22
N LEU A 350 -8.70 -27.56 7.86
CA LEU A 350 -9.28 -26.37 7.24
C LEU A 350 -8.20 -25.50 6.60
N PHE A 351 -7.12 -25.20 7.32
CA PHE A 351 -6.09 -24.27 6.86
C PHE A 351 -5.13 -24.87 5.82
N SER A 352 -4.89 -26.18 5.83
CA SER A 352 -4.08 -26.83 4.78
C SER A 352 -4.97 -27.46 3.71
N MET A 353 -5.81 -28.43 4.08
CA MET A 353 -6.62 -29.19 3.10
C MET A 353 -7.77 -28.38 2.51
N GLY A 354 -8.57 -27.71 3.33
CA GLY A 354 -9.68 -26.87 2.87
C GLY A 354 -9.24 -25.76 1.92
N ARG A 355 -8.15 -25.07 2.28
CA ARG A 355 -7.50 -24.07 1.41
C ARG A 355 -7.09 -24.68 0.06
N LEU A 356 -6.39 -25.83 0.06
CA LEU A 356 -6.01 -26.52 -1.19
C LEU A 356 -7.22 -26.81 -2.10
N PHE A 357 -8.32 -27.29 -1.52
CA PHE A 357 -9.54 -27.57 -2.28
C PHE A 357 -10.12 -26.32 -2.94
N ILE A 358 -10.26 -25.22 -2.18
CA ILE A 358 -10.74 -23.94 -2.72
C ILE A 358 -9.78 -23.41 -3.80
N TYR A 359 -8.47 -23.52 -3.58
CA TYR A 359 -7.47 -23.11 -4.57
C TYR A 359 -7.58 -23.90 -5.87
N ALA A 360 -7.82 -25.21 -5.82
CA ALA A 360 -8.03 -26.02 -7.00
C ALA A 360 -9.25 -25.55 -7.81
N ILE A 361 -10.36 -25.21 -7.13
CA ILE A 361 -11.56 -24.64 -7.77
C ILE A 361 -11.25 -23.29 -8.40
N LEU A 362 -10.59 -22.38 -7.67
CA LEU A 362 -10.23 -21.05 -8.18
C LEU A 362 -9.28 -21.14 -9.37
N LYS A 363 -8.32 -22.07 -9.34
CA LYS A 363 -7.38 -22.31 -10.45
C LYS A 363 -8.10 -22.88 -11.66
N PHE A 364 -9.01 -23.84 -11.48
CA PHE A 364 -9.86 -24.36 -12.55
C PHE A 364 -10.70 -23.25 -13.19
N TYR A 365 -11.35 -22.41 -12.38
CA TYR A 365 -12.10 -21.26 -12.87
C TYR A 365 -11.21 -20.28 -13.65
N ALA A 366 -10.06 -19.89 -13.09
CA ALA A 366 -9.16 -18.92 -13.69
C ALA A 366 -8.50 -19.42 -14.99
N SER A 367 -8.19 -20.72 -15.08
CA SER A 367 -7.50 -21.31 -16.22
C SER A 367 -8.42 -21.80 -17.34
N LEU A 368 -9.66 -22.21 -17.03
CA LEU A 368 -10.58 -22.79 -18.02
C LEU A 368 -11.82 -21.93 -18.25
N ILE A 369 -12.57 -21.62 -17.19
CA ILE A 369 -13.88 -20.96 -17.31
C ILE A 369 -13.71 -19.49 -17.70
N ARG A 370 -12.85 -18.74 -17.01
CA ARG A 370 -12.68 -17.29 -17.24
C ARG A 370 -12.17 -16.99 -18.65
N PRO A 371 -11.13 -17.67 -19.20
CA PRO A 371 -10.70 -17.42 -20.57
C PRO A 371 -11.79 -17.76 -21.59
N ALA A 372 -12.52 -18.86 -21.40
CA ALA A 372 -13.64 -19.24 -22.28
C ALA A 372 -14.76 -18.19 -22.24
N TYR A 373 -15.13 -17.71 -21.06
CA TYR A 373 -16.13 -16.66 -20.87
C TYR A 373 -15.71 -15.32 -21.48
N LEU A 374 -14.47 -14.88 -21.24
CA LEU A 374 -13.94 -13.65 -21.83
C LEU A 374 -13.84 -13.76 -23.35
N ALA A 375 -13.47 -14.92 -23.89
CA ALA A 375 -13.50 -15.18 -25.32
C ALA A 375 -14.94 -15.11 -25.86
N MET A 376 -15.92 -15.73 -25.18
CA MET A 376 -17.32 -15.65 -25.58
C MET A 376 -17.85 -14.22 -25.60
N ILE A 377 -17.53 -13.37 -24.62
CA ILE A 377 -17.95 -11.96 -24.63
C ILE A 377 -17.22 -11.17 -25.72
N LYS A 378 -15.90 -11.29 -25.75
CA LYS A 378 -15.04 -10.54 -26.69
C LYS A 378 -15.42 -10.82 -28.13
N TYR A 379 -15.87 -12.05 -28.39
CA TYR A 379 -16.26 -12.53 -29.70
C TYR A 379 -17.75 -12.82 -29.79
N ALA A 380 -18.60 -12.20 -28.95
CA ALA A 380 -20.02 -12.55 -28.85
C ALA A 380 -20.76 -12.31 -30.16
N GLN A 381 -20.45 -11.20 -30.85
CA GLN A 381 -21.05 -10.85 -32.14
C GLN A 381 -20.56 -11.80 -33.23
N GLU A 382 -19.26 -12.11 -33.22
CA GLU A 382 -18.62 -13.04 -34.15
C GLU A 382 -19.09 -14.49 -33.95
N LEU A 383 -19.29 -14.91 -32.71
CA LEU A 383 -19.80 -16.21 -32.33
C LEU A 383 -21.28 -16.31 -32.69
N MET A 384 -22.06 -15.24 -32.51
CA MET A 384 -23.44 -15.16 -32.98
C MET A 384 -23.51 -15.24 -34.52
N LEU A 385 -22.62 -14.55 -35.23
CA LEU A 385 -22.50 -14.64 -36.69
C LEU A 385 -22.04 -16.02 -37.15
N LEU A 386 -21.12 -16.67 -36.42
CA LEU A 386 -20.70 -18.05 -36.67
C LEU A 386 -21.86 -19.02 -36.47
N MET A 387 -22.59 -18.90 -35.36
CA MET A 387 -23.76 -19.73 -35.06
C MET A 387 -24.88 -19.51 -36.07
N LEU A 388 -25.09 -18.26 -36.52
CA LEU A 388 -26.01 -17.92 -37.60
C LEU A 388 -25.53 -18.53 -38.92
N GLY A 389 -24.23 -18.45 -39.24
CA GLY A 389 -23.64 -19.06 -40.41
C GLY A 389 -23.74 -20.59 -40.41
N VAL A 390 -23.55 -21.23 -39.24
CA VAL A 390 -23.74 -22.68 -39.04
C VAL A 390 -25.22 -23.04 -39.15
N ALA A 391 -26.14 -22.24 -38.60
CA ALA A 391 -27.57 -22.46 -38.74
C ALA A 391 -28.02 -22.32 -40.21
N VAL A 392 -27.56 -21.28 -40.91
CA VAL A 392 -27.79 -21.11 -42.35
C VAL A 392 -27.19 -22.27 -43.14
N PHE A 393 -25.97 -22.72 -42.81
CA PHE A 393 -25.31 -23.87 -43.44
C PHE A 393 -26.08 -25.19 -43.25
N LEU A 394 -26.58 -25.45 -42.04
CA LEU A 394 -27.40 -26.61 -41.71
C LEU A 394 -28.77 -26.55 -42.42
N LEU A 395 -29.28 -25.35 -42.70
CA LEU A 395 -30.57 -25.13 -43.35
C LEU A 395 -30.49 -25.07 -44.89
N SER A 396 -29.36 -24.67 -45.48
CA SER A 396 -29.27 -24.35 -46.91
C SER A 396 -28.63 -25.44 -47.79
N GLY A 397 -28.08 -26.52 -47.23
CA GLY A 397 -27.63 -27.68 -47.98
C GLY A 397 -26.73 -27.38 -49.20
N PHE A 398 -25.55 -26.76 -48.98
CA PHE A 398 -24.41 -26.36 -49.89
C PHE A 398 -24.13 -24.84 -49.79
N SER A 399 -22.91 -24.28 -49.82
CA SER A 399 -21.59 -24.65 -50.36
C SER A 399 -20.44 -24.22 -49.40
N LEU A 400 -19.39 -25.05 -49.26
CA LEU A 400 -18.26 -24.89 -48.32
C LEU A 400 -17.50 -23.56 -48.42
N VAL A 401 -17.55 -22.88 -49.56
CA VAL A 401 -16.66 -21.75 -49.89
C VAL A 401 -17.10 -20.45 -49.19
N VAL A 402 -18.41 -20.20 -49.11
CA VAL A 402 -18.95 -18.97 -48.49
C VAL A 402 -18.78 -19.01 -46.97
N ALA A 403 -18.96 -20.19 -46.36
CA ALA A 403 -18.72 -20.43 -44.95
C ALA A 403 -17.23 -20.29 -44.58
N ALA A 404 -16.32 -20.76 -45.43
CA ALA A 404 -14.88 -20.61 -45.20
C ALA A 404 -14.41 -19.14 -45.25
N ILE A 405 -14.98 -18.33 -46.15
CA ILE A 405 -14.62 -16.90 -46.28
C ILE A 405 -15.15 -16.09 -45.08
N THR A 406 -16.38 -16.36 -44.62
CA THR A 406 -16.92 -15.73 -43.41
C THR A 406 -16.17 -16.18 -42.15
N PHE A 407 -15.79 -17.46 -42.06
CA PHE A 407 -14.97 -18.00 -40.96
C PHE A 407 -13.57 -17.37 -40.90
N LEU A 408 -12.89 -17.22 -42.05
CA LEU A 408 -11.57 -16.58 -42.13
C LEU A 408 -11.61 -15.07 -41.83
N ALA A 409 -12.65 -14.35 -42.26
CA ALA A 409 -12.85 -12.94 -41.93
C ALA A 409 -13.11 -12.73 -40.43
N ILE A 410 -13.87 -13.64 -39.82
CA ILE A 410 -14.12 -13.66 -38.37
C ILE A 410 -12.80 -13.94 -37.61
N ILE A 411 -12.01 -14.95 -38.00
CA ILE A 411 -10.68 -15.21 -37.40
C ILE A 411 -9.74 -14.01 -37.55
N GLY A 412 -9.74 -13.33 -38.69
CA GLY A 412 -8.97 -12.11 -38.93
C GLY A 412 -9.37 -10.95 -37.99
N SER A 413 -10.67 -10.77 -37.73
CA SER A 413 -11.18 -9.80 -36.74
C SER A 413 -10.83 -10.20 -35.29
N LEU A 414 -10.89 -11.51 -34.99
CA LEU A 414 -10.56 -12.09 -33.68
C LEU A 414 -9.12 -11.80 -33.24
N LEU A 415 -8.19 -11.78 -34.20
CA LEU A 415 -6.76 -11.53 -34.01
C LEU A 415 -6.42 -10.03 -33.86
N ASN A 416 -7.29 -9.11 -34.31
CA ASN A 416 -6.96 -7.68 -34.47
C ASN A 416 -7.52 -6.73 -33.42
N LYS A 417 -8.16 -7.23 -32.34
CA LYS A 417 -8.66 -6.39 -31.25
C LYS A 417 -8.09 -6.82 -29.90
N THR A 418 -7.07 -6.12 -29.43
CA THR A 418 -6.66 -6.09 -28.02
C THR A 418 -7.43 -4.97 -27.31
N PRO A 419 -8.27 -5.26 -26.30
CA PRO A 419 -8.82 -4.19 -25.47
C PRO A 419 -7.74 -3.73 -24.47
N THR A 420 -7.09 -2.63 -24.81
CA THR A 420 -6.57 -1.61 -23.88
C THR A 420 -7.79 -0.96 -23.19
N THR A 421 -7.88 -0.66 -21.90
CA THR A 421 -6.93 -0.10 -20.93
C THR A 421 -7.63 -0.19 -19.57
N LEU A 422 -7.03 -0.83 -18.56
CA LEU A 422 -7.46 -0.69 -17.16
C LEU A 422 -6.51 0.31 -16.49
N VAL A 423 -7.09 1.26 -15.75
CA VAL A 423 -6.37 2.34 -15.08
C VAL A 423 -5.37 1.75 -14.07
N ARG A 424 -4.10 2.11 -14.23
CA ARG A 424 -2.98 1.53 -13.47
C ARG A 424 -2.85 2.21 -12.10
N ILE A 425 -2.60 1.46 -11.03
CA ILE A 425 -2.15 2.03 -9.75
C ILE A 425 -0.89 2.88 -10.00
N GLY A 426 -0.86 4.07 -9.39
CA GLY A 426 0.24 5.00 -9.53
C GLY A 426 0.39 5.60 -10.93
N ASP A 427 -0.63 5.53 -11.79
CA ASP A 427 -0.64 6.25 -13.05
C ASP A 427 -0.62 7.76 -12.76
N PRO A 428 0.33 8.53 -13.33
CA PRO A 428 0.37 9.97 -13.16
C PRO A 428 -0.97 10.66 -13.39
N SER A 429 -1.76 10.18 -14.37
CA SER A 429 -3.01 10.79 -14.84
C SER A 429 -4.17 10.66 -13.85
N LEU A 430 -4.00 9.85 -12.79
CA LEU A 430 -5.00 9.74 -11.73
C LEU A 430 -5.20 11.08 -11.00
N PRO A 431 -6.44 11.39 -10.60
CA PRO A 431 -6.74 12.65 -9.95
C PRO A 431 -6.00 12.77 -8.61
N ARG A 432 -5.33 13.91 -8.42
CA ARG A 432 -4.57 14.24 -7.21
C ARG A 432 -5.35 15.16 -6.27
N ASN A 433 -5.09 15.03 -4.97
CA ASN A 433 -5.49 16.00 -3.97
C ASN A 433 -4.52 17.18 -3.99
N GLU A 434 -5.04 18.38 -4.25
CA GLU A 434 -4.21 19.58 -4.33
C GLU A 434 -3.44 19.84 -3.04
N SER A 435 -4.05 19.59 -1.88
CA SER A 435 -3.42 19.71 -0.55
C SER A 435 -2.24 18.76 -0.34
N LEU A 436 -2.21 17.64 -1.04
CA LEU A 436 -1.21 16.57 -0.88
C LEU A 436 -0.20 16.52 -2.03
N ASP A 437 -0.44 17.22 -3.14
CA ASP A 437 0.38 17.12 -4.36
C ASP A 437 1.79 17.66 -4.14
N LEU A 438 2.78 16.78 -4.33
CA LEU A 438 4.21 17.08 -4.19
C LEU A 438 4.75 17.99 -5.31
N TYR A 439 4.05 18.07 -6.44
CA TYR A 439 4.50 18.72 -7.67
C TYR A 439 3.90 20.10 -7.89
N SER A 440 2.91 20.50 -7.08
CA SER A 440 2.22 21.79 -7.17
C SER A 440 3.22 22.96 -7.16
N GLN A 441 3.17 23.79 -8.21
CA GLN A 441 4.02 24.98 -8.35
C GLN A 441 3.53 26.14 -7.46
N ASP A 442 2.23 26.21 -7.20
CA ASP A 442 1.65 27.24 -6.31
C ASP A 442 2.05 27.02 -4.83
N LYS A 443 2.68 25.88 -4.53
CA LYS A 443 3.10 25.46 -3.19
C LYS A 443 4.61 25.33 -3.05
N GLU A 444 5.38 26.06 -3.86
CA GLU A 444 6.83 26.12 -3.66
C GLU A 444 7.18 26.72 -2.31
N GLN A 445 8.13 26.09 -1.62
CA GLN A 445 8.62 26.46 -0.30
C GLN A 445 10.14 26.59 -0.30
N ASP A 446 10.67 27.30 0.68
CA ASP A 446 12.11 27.51 0.83
C ASP A 446 12.78 26.29 1.46
N PHE A 447 13.82 25.79 0.80
CA PHE A 447 14.71 24.76 1.33
C PHE A 447 16.12 25.32 1.48
N CYS A 448 16.85 24.87 2.49
CA CYS A 448 18.23 25.27 2.72
C CYS A 448 19.17 24.16 2.25
N PHE A 449 20.07 24.49 1.33
CA PHE A 449 21.15 23.61 0.89
C PHE A 449 22.47 24.37 0.96
N THR A 450 23.58 23.67 1.08
CA THR A 450 24.91 24.23 0.84
C THR A 450 25.18 24.30 -0.66
N ASN A 451 26.05 25.22 -1.08
CA ASN A 451 26.51 25.25 -2.47
C ASN A 451 27.15 23.92 -2.88
N GLN A 452 27.86 23.25 -1.97
CA GLN A 452 28.43 21.92 -2.18
C GLN A 452 27.37 20.86 -2.48
N GLU A 453 26.28 20.81 -1.71
CA GLU A 453 25.17 19.87 -1.94
C GLU A 453 24.54 20.09 -3.33
N ILE A 454 24.28 21.33 -3.70
CA ILE A 454 23.76 21.65 -5.04
C ILE A 454 24.73 21.21 -6.15
N ASN A 455 26.03 21.45 -5.97
CA ASN A 455 27.06 21.01 -6.93
C ASN A 455 27.13 19.48 -7.04
N SER A 456 27.13 18.78 -5.91
CA SER A 456 27.10 17.31 -5.86
C SER A 456 25.89 16.75 -6.57
N TYR A 457 24.71 17.29 -6.29
CA TYR A 457 23.48 16.95 -6.99
C TYR A 457 23.60 17.14 -8.52
N PHE A 458 24.13 18.29 -8.97
CA PHE A 458 24.32 18.51 -10.40
C PHE A 458 25.36 17.59 -11.02
N ARG A 459 26.44 17.25 -10.30
CA ARG A 459 27.46 16.33 -10.77
C ARG A 459 26.88 14.95 -11.02
N VAL A 460 26.11 14.41 -10.07
CA VAL A 460 25.40 13.14 -10.25
C VAL A 460 24.40 13.23 -11.41
N MET A 461 23.50 14.21 -11.39
CA MET A 461 22.43 14.28 -12.39
C MET A 461 22.92 14.57 -13.81
N ARG A 462 23.95 15.39 -13.98
CA ARG A 462 24.46 15.74 -15.31
C ARG A 462 25.41 14.68 -15.84
N CYS A 463 26.42 14.30 -15.07
CA CYS A 463 27.48 13.43 -15.53
C CYS A 463 27.04 11.96 -15.52
N LEU A 464 26.40 11.51 -14.42
CA LEU A 464 26.07 10.10 -14.27
C LEU A 464 24.76 9.72 -14.98
N VAL A 465 23.70 10.50 -14.78
CA VAL A 465 22.36 10.17 -15.29
C VAL A 465 22.10 10.69 -16.70
N LYS A 466 22.51 11.94 -16.99
CA LYS A 466 22.23 12.57 -18.30
C LYS A 466 23.37 12.41 -19.31
N ASN A 467 24.50 11.86 -18.90
CA ASN A 467 25.72 11.75 -19.70
C ASN A 467 26.10 13.09 -20.37
N LYS A 468 26.09 14.18 -19.58
CA LYS A 468 26.47 15.54 -20.00
C LYS A 468 27.68 16.01 -19.21
N GLU A 469 28.45 16.91 -19.80
CA GLU A 469 29.51 17.61 -19.08
C GLU A 469 28.99 18.29 -17.80
N PHE A 470 29.82 18.32 -16.76
CA PHE A 470 29.44 18.93 -15.48
C PHE A 470 29.03 20.39 -15.67
N VAL A 471 29.86 21.16 -16.37
CA VAL A 471 29.59 22.55 -16.76
C VAL A 471 28.82 22.54 -18.10
N PRO A 472 27.63 23.16 -18.20
CA PRO A 472 26.90 23.22 -19.47
C PRO A 472 27.51 24.20 -20.46
N HIS A 473 27.43 23.88 -21.75
CA HIS A 473 27.71 24.83 -22.84
C HIS A 473 26.57 25.85 -23.01
N ASN A 474 25.30 25.40 -22.88
CA ASN A 474 24.13 26.27 -23.00
C ASN A 474 23.87 27.04 -21.71
N ASP A 475 23.69 28.34 -21.87
CA ASP A 475 23.60 29.25 -20.76
C ASP A 475 22.15 29.48 -20.33
N SER A 476 21.81 29.04 -19.13
CA SER A 476 20.50 29.22 -18.52
C SER A 476 20.71 29.71 -17.10
N PHE A 477 19.81 30.56 -16.61
CA PHE A 477 19.84 30.95 -15.22
C PHE A 477 19.58 29.75 -14.32
N LEU A 478 20.29 29.69 -13.20
CA LEU A 478 20.00 28.70 -12.18
C LEU A 478 18.70 29.09 -11.48
N TRP A 479 17.79 28.14 -11.32
CA TRP A 479 16.44 28.38 -10.80
C TRP A 479 16.37 28.92 -9.36
N HIS A 480 17.49 29.02 -8.64
CA HIS A 480 17.57 29.66 -7.31
C HIS A 480 18.61 30.79 -7.21
N THR A 481 19.18 31.24 -8.32
CA THR A 481 20.15 32.34 -8.33
C THR A 481 19.94 33.26 -9.52
N GLN A 482 20.31 34.53 -9.39
CA GLN A 482 20.47 35.43 -10.55
C GLN A 482 21.72 35.08 -11.40
N LEU A 483 22.49 34.07 -10.99
CA LEU A 483 23.66 33.61 -11.74
C LEU A 483 23.27 32.67 -12.87
N ARG A 484 24.04 32.77 -13.94
CA ARG A 484 24.08 31.80 -15.01
C ARG A 484 24.59 30.46 -14.45
N LYS A 485 23.98 29.37 -14.90
CA LYS A 485 24.27 28.02 -14.40
C LYS A 485 25.72 27.62 -14.62
N LYS A 486 26.28 28.04 -15.74
CA LYS A 486 27.70 27.85 -16.05
C LYS A 486 28.57 28.50 -14.97
N ASP A 487 28.33 29.78 -14.71
CA ASP A 487 29.10 30.59 -13.75
C ASP A 487 28.97 30.05 -12.33
N TYR A 488 27.76 29.66 -11.91
CA TYR A 488 27.53 29.07 -10.59
C TYR A 488 28.30 27.77 -10.38
N LEU A 489 28.23 26.84 -11.34
CA LEU A 489 28.93 25.54 -11.25
C LEU A 489 30.45 25.69 -11.33
N GLN A 490 30.94 26.71 -12.04
CA GLN A 490 32.36 27.04 -12.07
C GLN A 490 32.83 27.66 -10.74
N GLN A 491 32.08 28.64 -10.19
CA GLN A 491 32.41 29.31 -8.93
C GLN A 491 32.31 28.41 -7.70
N GLY A 492 31.34 27.49 -7.68
CA GLY A 492 31.09 26.58 -6.56
C GLY A 492 32.16 25.50 -6.34
N SER A 493 33.26 25.56 -7.10
CA SER A 493 34.46 24.71 -6.93
C SER A 493 35.47 25.28 -5.92
N THR A 494 35.23 26.48 -5.39
CA THR A 494 36.12 27.17 -4.44
C THR A 494 35.71 26.87 -2.99
N MET A 495 36.67 26.47 -2.13
CA MET A 495 36.41 26.04 -0.74
C MET A 495 35.64 27.09 0.09
N GLU A 496 35.89 28.38 -0.14
CA GLU A 496 35.34 29.48 0.65
C GLU A 496 33.81 29.64 0.51
N LYS A 497 33.22 29.20 -0.61
CA LYS A 497 31.76 29.25 -0.85
C LYS A 497 31.07 27.91 -0.68
N ALA A 498 31.80 26.81 -0.47
CA ALA A 498 31.23 25.46 -0.49
C ALA A 498 30.20 25.22 0.62
N GLU A 499 30.50 25.67 1.84
CA GLU A 499 29.65 25.48 3.03
C GLU A 499 28.56 26.55 3.19
N GLN A 500 28.57 27.58 2.34
CA GLN A 500 27.57 28.64 2.40
C GLN A 500 26.18 28.05 2.16
N LYS A 501 25.29 28.24 3.14
CA LYS A 501 23.89 27.86 3.04
C LYS A 501 23.14 28.86 2.16
N ILE A 502 22.42 28.33 1.19
CA ILE A 502 21.57 29.07 0.27
C ILE A 502 20.13 28.63 0.46
N LYS A 503 19.21 29.60 0.36
CA LYS A 503 17.78 29.36 0.34
C LYS A 503 17.31 29.20 -1.10
N VAL A 504 16.49 28.18 -1.30
CA VAL A 504 16.25 27.61 -2.60
C VAL A 504 14.76 27.26 -2.67
N ARG A 505 14.00 28.03 -3.46
CA ARG A 505 12.56 27.87 -3.59
C ARG A 505 12.24 26.74 -4.57
N LEU A 506 11.50 25.73 -4.10
CA LEU A 506 11.20 24.49 -4.84
C LEU A 506 9.85 23.90 -4.45
N ASN A 507 9.29 23.08 -5.34
CA ASN A 507 8.26 22.13 -4.95
C ASN A 507 8.85 20.95 -4.15
N LYS A 508 8.02 20.29 -3.35
CA LYS A 508 8.44 19.22 -2.44
C LYS A 508 9.05 18.03 -3.19
N ALA A 509 8.51 17.66 -4.35
CA ALA A 509 9.03 16.59 -5.19
C ALA A 509 10.49 16.84 -5.61
N LYS A 510 10.82 18.08 -6.00
CA LYS A 510 12.16 18.45 -6.43
C LYS A 510 13.14 18.48 -5.27
N ALA A 511 12.74 19.03 -4.13
CA ALA A 511 13.57 19.05 -2.93
C ALA A 511 13.87 17.63 -2.43
N PHE A 512 12.86 16.76 -2.38
CA PHE A 512 13.04 15.35 -2.01
C PHE A 512 14.02 14.63 -2.93
N MET A 513 13.89 14.81 -4.26
CA MET A 513 14.85 14.23 -5.20
C MET A 513 16.28 14.69 -4.92
N ILE A 514 16.50 15.97 -4.59
CA ILE A 514 17.84 16.47 -4.25
C ILE A 514 18.37 15.75 -3.00
N TYR A 515 17.61 15.73 -1.92
CA TYR A 515 18.01 15.05 -0.67
C TYR A 515 18.29 13.56 -0.88
N LYS A 516 17.43 12.85 -1.62
CA LYS A 516 17.59 11.42 -1.87
C LYS A 516 18.83 11.11 -2.71
N VAL A 517 19.12 11.91 -3.73
CA VAL A 517 20.34 11.77 -4.55
C VAL A 517 21.59 11.95 -3.69
N LEU A 518 21.60 12.98 -2.83
CA LEU A 518 22.73 13.25 -1.94
C LEU A 518 22.92 12.11 -0.93
N ALA A 519 21.84 11.59 -0.35
CA ALA A 519 21.90 10.45 0.55
C ALA A 519 22.45 9.18 -0.13
N LEU A 520 21.97 8.85 -1.33
CA LEU A 520 22.44 7.68 -2.09
C LEU A 520 23.90 7.79 -2.50
N GLN A 521 24.37 8.99 -2.83
CA GLN A 521 25.77 9.21 -3.23
C GLN A 521 26.76 8.76 -2.15
N THR A 522 26.38 8.85 -0.87
CA THR A 522 27.23 8.42 0.26
C THR A 522 27.24 6.91 0.50
N LYS A 523 26.26 6.18 -0.05
CA LYS A 523 26.00 4.76 0.28
C LYS A 523 26.21 3.78 -0.87
N SER A 524 26.42 4.25 -2.09
CA SER A 524 26.35 3.41 -3.29
C SER A 524 27.62 3.45 -4.14
N THR A 525 27.93 2.31 -4.78
CA THR A 525 28.91 2.27 -5.86
C THR A 525 28.43 3.11 -7.06
N PRO A 526 29.30 3.59 -7.95
CA PRO A 526 28.89 4.42 -9.08
C PRO A 526 27.82 3.79 -9.99
N SER A 527 27.88 2.48 -10.22
CA SER A 527 26.89 1.75 -11.03
C SER A 527 25.54 1.63 -10.32
N ALA A 528 25.53 1.27 -9.04
CA ALA A 528 24.31 1.19 -8.24
C ALA A 528 23.66 2.58 -8.06
N LEU A 529 24.49 3.61 -7.84
CA LEU A 529 24.04 5.00 -7.75
C LEU A 529 23.35 5.44 -9.03
N ARG A 530 23.91 5.12 -10.20
CA ARG A 530 23.33 5.48 -11.49
C ARG A 530 21.91 4.93 -11.64
N LEU A 531 21.75 3.62 -11.43
CA LEU A 531 20.46 2.95 -11.58
C LEU A 531 19.41 3.49 -10.60
N ALA A 532 19.78 3.67 -9.33
CA ALA A 532 18.86 4.21 -8.33
C ALA A 532 18.43 5.65 -8.64
N VAL A 533 19.35 6.51 -9.08
CA VAL A 533 19.04 7.91 -9.41
C VAL A 533 18.28 8.02 -10.75
N GLU A 534 18.53 7.13 -11.71
CA GLU A 534 17.72 7.03 -12.93
C GLU A 534 16.25 6.71 -12.59
N ASP A 535 15.97 5.74 -11.72
CA ASP A 535 14.61 5.41 -11.27
C ASP A 535 13.91 6.63 -10.64
N ILE A 536 14.56 7.27 -9.67
CA ILE A 536 14.06 8.49 -9.01
C ILE A 536 13.77 9.60 -10.05
N TYR A 537 14.64 9.76 -11.04
CA TYR A 537 14.47 10.79 -12.04
C TYR A 537 13.32 10.51 -13.01
N GLN A 538 13.10 9.25 -13.39
CA GLN A 538 11.94 8.87 -14.20
C GLN A 538 10.63 9.05 -13.44
N GLU A 539 10.60 8.68 -12.16
CA GLU A 539 9.43 8.92 -11.29
C GLU A 539 9.14 10.42 -11.16
N TYR A 540 10.17 11.24 -10.95
CA TYR A 540 10.04 12.70 -10.91
C TYR A 540 9.49 13.26 -12.23
N LYS A 541 9.98 12.79 -13.38
CA LYS A 541 9.45 13.21 -14.69
C LYS A 541 7.99 12.81 -14.89
N ALA A 542 7.64 11.58 -14.53
CA ALA A 542 6.29 11.06 -14.68
C ALA A 542 5.28 11.92 -13.90
N GLY A 543 5.62 12.30 -12.66
CA GLY A 543 4.76 13.17 -11.85
C GLY A 543 4.64 14.61 -12.36
N LYS A 544 5.68 15.13 -13.01
CA LYS A 544 5.75 16.50 -13.55
C LYS A 544 4.99 16.69 -14.86
N ASN A 545 4.92 15.67 -15.71
CA ASN A 545 4.43 15.78 -17.09
C ASN A 545 2.90 15.75 -17.22
N LEU A 546 2.19 16.39 -16.29
CA LEU A 546 0.73 16.51 -16.30
C LEU A 546 0.28 17.93 -15.98
#